data_AF-A0ABD5XUB0-F1
#
_entry.id   AF-A0ABD5XUB0-F1
#
_cell.length_a   1.000
_cell.length_b   1.000
_cell.length_c   1.000
_cell.angle_alpha   90.00
_cell.angle_beta   90.00
_cell.angle_gamma   90.00
#
_symmetry.space_group_name_H-M   'P 1'
#
loop_
_entity.id
_entity.type
_entity.pdbx_description
1 polymer ?
#
loop_
_entity_poly.entity_id
_entity_poly.type
_entity_poly.pdbx_seq_one_letter_code
_entity_poly.pdbx_strand_id
1 'polypeptide(L)'
;MSTPEENLEIALDDARESESREQAIDGLQTANECDMLAEIVRADGVESRYRELAMTKLGHPQCKATLETLHESGEIPDSLRDQAEELLGNTPDDSGAGP
;
A
#
# COMPACT_ATOMS: atom_id res chain seq x y z
N MET A 1 -16.69 -12.42 0.71
CA MET A 1 -15.51 -11.55 0.62
C MET A 1 -15.94 -10.31 -0.11
N SER A 2 -15.55 -9.13 0.37
CA SER A 2 -15.70 -7.88 -0.37
C SER A 2 -14.81 -7.91 -1.61
N THR A 3 -15.19 -7.19 -2.66
CA THR A 3 -14.36 -7.01 -3.86
C THR A 3 -13.19 -6.07 -3.55
N PRO A 4 -12.15 -6.05 -4.41
CA PRO A 4 -11.10 -5.02 -4.36
C PRO A 4 -11.63 -3.60 -4.24
N GLU A 5 -12.60 -3.22 -5.07
CA GLU A 5 -13.17 -1.87 -5.08
C GLU A 5 -13.88 -1.57 -3.76
N GLU A 6 -14.67 -2.51 -3.24
CA GLU A 6 -15.32 -2.37 -1.94
C GLU A 6 -14.29 -2.22 -0.80
N ASN A 7 -13.17 -2.93 -0.87
CA ASN A 7 -12.10 -2.79 0.13
C ASN A 7 -11.44 -1.40 0.05
N LEU A 8 -11.18 -0.89 -1.16
CA LEU A 8 -10.65 0.47 -1.32
C LEU A 8 -11.63 1.51 -0.75
N GLU A 9 -12.91 1.40 -1.06
CA GLU A 9 -13.95 2.29 -0.52
C GLU A 9 -13.97 2.26 1.02
N ILE A 10 -13.92 1.07 1.63
CA ILE A 10 -13.90 0.91 3.09
C ILE A 10 -12.64 1.54 3.68
N ALA A 11 -11.47 1.33 3.07
CA ALA A 11 -10.21 1.85 3.60
C ALA A 11 -10.16 3.39 3.61
N LEU A 12 -10.75 4.03 2.58
CA LEU A 12 -10.80 5.48 2.43
C LEU A 12 -11.89 6.15 3.29
N ASP A 13 -12.94 5.42 3.68
CA ASP A 13 -14.08 5.95 4.44
C ASP A 13 -13.75 6.15 5.92
N ASP A 14 -13.70 7.41 6.36
CA ASP A 14 -13.37 7.81 7.74
C ASP A 14 -14.48 7.52 8.74
N ALA A 15 -15.70 7.26 8.28
CA ALA A 15 -16.82 6.84 9.11
C ALA A 15 -16.75 5.34 9.46
N ARG A 16 -15.85 4.57 8.81
CA ARG A 16 -15.68 3.14 9.09
C ARG A 16 -14.85 2.90 10.33
N GLU A 17 -15.21 1.83 11.03
CA GLU A 17 -14.47 1.35 12.18
C GLU A 17 -13.05 0.94 11.78
N SER A 18 -12.08 1.16 12.67
CA SER A 18 -10.67 0.89 12.39
C SER A 18 -10.40 -0.53 11.94
N GLU A 19 -11.03 -1.52 12.58
CA GLU A 19 -10.87 -2.92 12.22
C GLU A 19 -11.34 -3.20 10.79
N SER A 20 -12.43 -2.58 10.34
CA SER A 20 -12.94 -2.74 8.98
C SER A 20 -11.95 -2.15 7.95
N ARG A 21 -11.35 -1.00 8.26
CA ARG A 21 -10.39 -0.33 7.40
C ARG A 21 -9.09 -1.12 7.28
N GLU A 22 -8.58 -1.65 8.40
CA GLU A 22 -7.39 -2.49 8.44
C GLU A 22 -7.60 -3.80 7.66
N GLN A 23 -8.75 -4.47 7.88
CA GLN A 23 -9.10 -5.70 7.13
C GLN A 23 -9.24 -5.44 5.63
N ALA A 24 -9.77 -4.28 5.24
CA ALA A 24 -9.90 -3.93 3.84
C ALA A 24 -8.52 -3.73 3.18
N ILE A 25 -7.58 -3.08 3.86
CA ILE A 25 -6.19 -2.93 3.39
C ILE A 25 -5.51 -4.31 3.25
N ASP A 26 -5.70 -5.20 4.22
CA ASP A 26 -5.22 -6.58 4.14
C ASP A 26 -5.85 -7.36 2.96
N GLY A 27 -7.13 -7.10 2.69
CA GLY A 27 -7.86 -7.64 1.55
C GLY A 27 -7.24 -7.23 0.21
N LEU A 28 -6.90 -5.95 0.05
CA LEU A 28 -6.22 -5.43 -1.14
C LEU A 28 -4.85 -6.07 -1.35
N GLN A 29 -4.06 -6.22 -0.28
CA GLN A 29 -2.77 -6.93 -0.35
C GLN A 29 -2.98 -8.37 -0.81
N THR A 30 -3.96 -9.08 -0.23
CA THR A 30 -4.25 -10.48 -0.56
C THR A 30 -4.69 -10.65 -2.01
N ALA A 31 -5.38 -9.65 -2.56
CA ALA A 31 -5.81 -9.60 -3.96
C ALA A 31 -4.71 -9.12 -4.92
N ASN A 32 -3.53 -8.75 -4.42
CA ASN A 32 -2.42 -8.14 -5.17
C ASN A 32 -2.80 -6.81 -5.86
N GLU A 33 -3.67 -6.03 -5.22
CA GLU A 33 -4.17 -4.76 -5.74
C GLU A 33 -3.22 -3.62 -5.33
N CYS A 34 -1.99 -3.69 -5.85
CA CYS A 34 -0.92 -2.75 -5.51
C CYS A 34 -1.27 -1.31 -5.89
N ASP A 35 -1.97 -1.10 -7.01
CA ASP A 35 -2.40 0.24 -7.43
C ASP A 35 -3.41 0.85 -6.44
N MET A 36 -4.35 0.05 -5.93
CA MET A 36 -5.32 0.50 -4.92
C MET A 36 -4.64 0.77 -3.57
N LEU A 37 -3.63 -0.02 -3.18
CA LEU A 37 -2.80 0.28 -2.01
C LEU A 37 -2.05 1.62 -2.18
N ALA A 38 -1.53 1.89 -3.38
CA ALA A 38 -0.87 3.16 -3.69
C ALA A 38 -1.86 4.35 -3.68
N GLU A 39 -3.12 4.15 -4.04
CA GLU A 39 -4.18 5.16 -3.85
C GLU A 39 -4.35 5.53 -2.38
N ILE A 40 -4.39 4.56 -1.47
CA ILE A 40 -4.51 4.81 -0.03
C ILE A 40 -3.29 5.58 0.50
N VAL A 41 -2.08 5.23 0.06
CA VAL A 41 -0.86 5.96 0.43
C VAL A 41 -0.92 7.43 0.00
N ARG A 42 -1.42 7.72 -1.20
CA ARG A 42 -1.53 9.07 -1.77
C ARG A 42 -2.68 9.87 -1.19
N ALA A 43 -3.73 9.21 -0.70
CA ALA A 43 -4.97 9.87 -0.29
C ALA A 43 -4.77 10.87 0.86
N ASP A 44 -5.00 12.14 0.55
CA ASP A 44 -5.12 13.19 1.56
C ASP A 44 -6.46 13.04 2.29
N GLY A 45 -6.42 13.09 3.63
CA GLY A 45 -7.60 12.89 4.48
C GLY A 45 -7.72 11.48 5.09
N VAL A 46 -6.91 10.52 4.63
CA VAL A 46 -6.77 9.23 5.32
C VAL A 46 -5.82 9.41 6.51
N GLU A 47 -6.20 8.86 7.68
CA GLU A 47 -5.34 8.90 8.87
C GLU A 47 -3.99 8.24 8.59
N SER A 48 -2.90 8.82 9.14
CA SER A 48 -1.53 8.40 8.83
C SER A 48 -1.31 6.90 9.03
N ARG A 49 -1.88 6.31 10.09
CA ARG A 49 -1.78 4.87 10.38
C ARG A 49 -2.23 3.96 9.22
N TYR A 50 -3.26 4.34 8.47
CA TYR A 50 -3.74 3.51 7.35
C TYR A 50 -2.89 3.72 6.11
N ARG A 51 -2.33 4.92 5.92
CA ARG A 51 -1.36 5.21 4.86
C ARG A 51 -0.05 4.46 5.11
N GLU A 52 0.43 4.45 6.36
CA GLU A 52 1.59 3.67 6.82
C GLU A 52 1.36 2.17 6.68
N LEU A 53 0.16 1.68 6.99
CA LEU A 53 -0.21 0.28 6.80
C LEU A 53 -0.21 -0.09 5.32
N ALA A 54 -0.87 0.70 4.46
CA ALA A 54 -0.87 0.48 3.01
C ALA A 54 0.55 0.53 2.42
N MET A 55 1.39 1.46 2.88
CA MET A 55 2.81 1.53 2.51
C MET A 55 3.55 0.24 2.88
N THR A 56 3.33 -0.26 4.10
CA THR A 56 3.91 -1.54 4.54
C THR A 56 3.46 -2.70 3.64
N LYS A 57 2.20 -2.70 3.16
CA LYS A 57 1.70 -3.71 2.24
C LYS A 57 2.32 -3.61 0.84
N LEU A 58 2.61 -2.40 0.37
CA LEU A 58 3.36 -2.19 -0.88
C LEU A 58 4.80 -2.70 -0.82
N GLY A 59 5.37 -2.84 0.37
CA GLY A 59 6.67 -3.49 0.60
C GLY A 59 6.70 -4.99 0.27
N HIS A 60 5.61 -5.58 -0.24
CA HIS A 60 5.60 -6.95 -0.72
C HIS A 60 6.31 -7.08 -2.08
N PRO A 61 7.04 -8.18 -2.37
CA PRO A 61 7.78 -8.35 -3.63
C PRO A 61 6.95 -8.09 -4.89
N GLN A 62 5.69 -8.54 -4.90
CA GLN A 62 4.77 -8.35 -6.04
C GLN A 62 4.36 -6.90 -6.27
N CYS A 63 4.44 -6.05 -5.24
CA CYS A 63 4.11 -4.62 -5.32
C CYS A 63 5.35 -3.72 -5.42
N LYS A 64 6.56 -4.29 -5.43
CA LYS A 64 7.82 -3.54 -5.46
C LYS A 64 7.88 -2.56 -6.63
N ALA A 65 7.51 -2.98 -7.84
CA ALA A 65 7.52 -2.12 -9.02
C ALA A 65 6.56 -0.91 -8.88
N THR A 66 5.39 -1.11 -8.27
CA THR A 66 4.45 -0.03 -7.97
C THR A 66 5.04 0.92 -6.92
N LEU A 67 5.69 0.38 -5.87
CA LEU A 67 6.35 1.19 -4.84
C LEU A 67 7.51 2.02 -5.41
N GLU A 68 8.33 1.43 -6.30
CA GLU A 68 9.40 2.13 -7.02
C GLU A 68 8.84 3.28 -7.85
N THR A 69 7.81 3.00 -8.65
CA THR A 69 7.15 4.01 -9.48
C THR A 69 6.62 5.17 -8.63
N LEU A 70 5.98 4.86 -7.51
CA LEU A 70 5.41 5.84 -6.59
C LEU A 70 6.50 6.72 -5.94
N HIS A 71 7.64 6.12 -5.60
CA HIS A 71 8.79 6.82 -5.04
C HIS A 71 9.44 7.74 -6.09
N GLU A 72 9.68 7.24 -7.30
CA GLU A 72 10.30 7.98 -8.40
C GLU A 72 9.41 9.13 -8.91
N SER A 73 8.08 8.94 -8.91
CA SER A 73 7.12 9.97 -9.31
C SER A 73 6.97 11.08 -8.25
N GLY A 74 7.48 10.87 -7.04
CA GLY A 74 7.36 11.81 -5.93
C GLY A 74 5.95 11.87 -5.33
N GLU A 75 5.10 10.88 -5.62
CA GLU A 75 3.73 10.79 -5.13
C GLU A 75 3.65 10.24 -3.69
N ILE A 76 4.78 9.77 -3.14
CA ILE A 76 4.87 9.40 -1.72
C ILE A 76 4.91 10.66 -0.85
N PRO A 77 4.00 10.78 0.12
CA PRO A 77 4.01 11.87 1.09
C PRO A 77 5.35 11.94 1.83
N ASP A 78 5.82 13.14 2.13
CA ASP A 78 7.13 13.34 2.79
C ASP A 78 7.29 12.51 4.07
N SER A 79 6.20 12.33 4.84
CA SER A 79 6.21 11.53 6.07
C SER A 79 6.45 10.03 5.87
N LEU A 80 6.28 9.52 4.64
CA LEU A 80 6.39 8.09 4.29
C LEU A 80 7.60 7.80 3.38
N ARG A 81 8.37 8.82 2.98
CA ARG A 81 9.50 8.64 2.05
C ARG A 81 10.58 7.74 2.62
N ASP A 82 10.99 7.99 3.86
CA ASP A 82 12.00 7.18 4.55
C ASP A 82 11.55 5.71 4.64
N GLN A 83 10.26 5.48 4.93
CA GLN A 83 9.70 4.13 4.98
C GLN A 83 9.70 3.45 3.61
N ALA A 84 9.36 4.19 2.55
CA ALA A 84 9.38 3.65 1.20
C ALA A 84 10.79 3.27 0.75
N GLU A 85 11.79 4.11 1.04
CA GLU A 85 13.20 3.82 0.74
C GLU A 85 13.68 2.56 1.48
N GLU A 86 13.33 2.43 2.76
CA GLU A 86 13.64 1.23 3.56
C GLU A 86 13.01 -0.03 2.96
N LEU A 87 11.73 0.03 2.59
CA LEU A 87 11.02 -1.09 1.99
C LEU A 87 11.65 -1.48 0.65
N LEU A 88 11.93 -0.52 -0.24
CA LEU A 88 12.59 -0.78 -1.52
C LEU A 88 13.97 -1.44 -1.38
N GLY A 89 14.73 -1.04 -0.36
CA GLY A 89 16.04 -1.64 -0.05
C GLY A 89 15.96 -3.05 0.53
N ASN A 90 14.89 -3.38 1.25
CA ASN A 90 14.72 -4.66 1.94
C ASN A 90 13.86 -5.67 1.16
N THR A 91 13.02 -5.21 0.24
CA THR A 91 12.16 -6.08 -0.57
C THR A 91 12.98 -6.67 -1.72
N PRO A 92 13.15 -8.00 -1.75
CA PRO A 92 13.86 -8.65 -2.84
C PRO A 92 13.12 -8.39 -4.15
N ASP A 93 13.88 -8.23 -5.23
CA ASP A 93 13.28 -8.25 -6.56
C ASP A 93 12.57 -9.59 -6.76
N ASP A 94 11.39 -9.58 -7.38
CA ASP A 94 10.70 -10.79 -7.83
C ASP A 94 11.46 -11.52 -8.97
N SER A 95 12.73 -11.15 -9.18
CA SER A 95 13.74 -11.91 -9.92
C SER A 95 14.22 -13.12 -9.10
N GLY A 96 13.28 -13.92 -8.61
CA GLY A 96 13.50 -15.28 -8.17
C GLY A 96 13.74 -16.21 -9.35
N ALA A 97 14.81 -15.97 -10.11
CA ALA A 97 15.41 -16.94 -11.02
C ALA A 97 16.93 -16.76 -11.02
N GLY A 98 17.60 -17.41 -10.08
CA GLY A 98 19.03 -17.66 -10.08
C GLY A 98 19.28 -19.10 -9.61
N PRO A 99 20.29 -19.78 -10.20
CA PRO A 99 20.23 -21.12 -10.82
C PRO A 99 19.90 -22.32 -9.93
#